data_AF-A0A086AKY2-F1
#
_entry.id   AF-A0A086AKY2-F1
#
_cell.length_a   1.000
_cell.length_b   1.000
_cell.length_c   1.000
_cell.angle_alpha   90.00
_cell.angle_beta   90.00
_cell.angle_gamma   90.00
#
_symmetry.space_group_name_H-M   'P 1'
#
loop_
_entity.id
_entity.type
_entity.pdbx_description
1 polymer ?
#
loop_
_entity_poly.entity_id
_entity_poly.type
_entity_poly.pdbx_seq_one_letter_code
_entity_poly.pdbx_strand_id
1 'polypeptide(L)'
;MGIALNFNELNIERYTKPLVKDTEYIGILSGIINFMQWNVRRRLNRHLGKLIQGLENTDTESFTKATPEQLENLLIDVNNAIQQITKLDEDFSKVDYLKKSKVHEKIEKILAAFYKIESILHKTKYKNIPIEKTSPKIIEGITKMNRRNMSKLISF
;
A
#
# COMPACT_ATOMS: atom_id res chain seq x y z
N MET A 1 12.62 -60.39 50.24
CA MET A 1 11.19 -60.04 50.30
C MET A 1 11.00 -58.75 49.53
N GLY A 2 10.63 -58.85 48.25
CA GLY A 2 10.45 -57.71 47.36
C GLY A 2 9.00 -57.24 47.39
N ILE A 3 8.80 -55.94 47.56
CA ILE A 3 7.50 -55.28 47.48
C ILE A 3 7.10 -55.21 46.01
N ALA A 4 6.11 -56.00 45.60
CA ALA A 4 5.50 -55.88 44.28
C ALA A 4 4.49 -54.72 44.32
N LEU A 5 4.85 -53.60 43.70
CA LEU A 5 3.90 -52.51 43.43
C LEU A 5 2.94 -52.98 42.33
N ASN A 6 1.66 -53.12 42.72
CA ASN A 6 0.57 -53.51 41.84
C ASN A 6 0.12 -52.27 41.05
N PHE A 7 0.53 -52.14 39.78
CA PHE A 7 0.20 -51.03 38.88
C PHE A 7 -1.10 -51.28 38.07
N ASN A 8 -2.02 -52.10 38.59
CA ASN A 8 -3.32 -52.31 37.96
C ASN A 8 -4.37 -51.43 38.64
N GLU A 9 -4.71 -50.30 38.00
CA GLU A 9 -6.06 -49.69 37.92
C GLU A 9 -6.06 -48.20 37.49
N LEU A 10 -5.03 -47.71 36.80
CA LEU A 10 -5.23 -46.51 35.98
C LEU A 10 -5.94 -46.92 34.68
N ASN A 11 -7.26 -46.88 34.73
CA ASN A 11 -8.15 -47.05 33.58
C ASN A 11 -7.99 -45.83 32.64
N ILE A 12 -6.90 -45.83 31.87
CA ILE A 12 -6.54 -44.77 30.90
C ILE A 12 -7.64 -44.62 29.84
N GLU A 13 -8.41 -45.67 29.55
CA GLU A 13 -9.53 -45.64 28.59
C GLU A 13 -10.73 -44.78 29.04
N ARG A 14 -10.90 -44.55 30.36
CA ARG A 14 -11.94 -43.64 30.87
C ARG A 14 -11.55 -42.17 30.78
N TYR A 15 -10.27 -41.84 30.65
CA TYR A 15 -9.77 -40.45 30.60
C TYR A 15 -9.44 -39.96 29.20
N THR A 16 -9.36 -40.83 28.19
CA THR A 16 -9.07 -40.43 26.79
C THR A 16 -10.31 -39.97 26.01
N LYS A 17 -11.52 -40.11 26.56
CA LYS A 17 -12.79 -39.86 25.84
C LYS A 17 -13.35 -38.41 25.79
N PRO A 18 -12.68 -37.34 26.26
CA PRO A 18 -12.97 -35.99 25.76
C PRO A 18 -11.97 -35.48 24.72
N LEU A 19 -10.74 -36.02 24.64
CA LEU A 19 -9.68 -35.43 23.80
C LEU A 19 -9.90 -35.60 22.29
N VAL A 20 -10.64 -36.63 21.86
CA VAL A 20 -10.89 -36.89 20.44
C VAL A 20 -11.90 -35.90 19.83
N LYS A 21 -12.88 -35.44 20.63
CA LYS A 21 -13.87 -34.44 20.19
C LYS A 21 -13.25 -33.07 20.00
N ASP A 22 -12.29 -32.70 20.85
CA ASP A 22 -11.59 -31.42 20.74
C ASP A 22 -10.72 -31.36 19.47
N THR A 23 -10.09 -32.47 19.06
CA THR A 23 -9.30 -32.53 17.83
C THR A 23 -10.12 -32.47 16.54
N GLU A 24 -11.30 -33.08 16.49
CA GLU A 24 -12.23 -32.94 15.35
C GLU A 24 -12.75 -31.51 15.22
N TYR A 25 -13.09 -30.89 16.35
CA TYR A 25 -13.56 -29.50 16.39
C TYR A 25 -12.47 -28.53 15.92
N ILE A 26 -11.22 -28.75 16.31
CA ILE A 26 -10.06 -27.99 15.82
C ILE A 26 -9.90 -28.16 14.30
N GLY A 27 -10.09 -29.37 13.77
CA GLY A 27 -10.07 -29.64 12.33
C GLY A 27 -11.14 -28.85 11.57
N ILE A 28 -12.39 -28.88 12.04
CA ILE A 28 -13.52 -28.15 11.45
C ILE A 28 -13.29 -26.63 11.54
N LEU A 29 -12.89 -26.12 12.70
CA LEU A 29 -12.58 -24.71 12.90
C LEU A 29 -11.43 -24.25 12.01
N SER A 30 -10.38 -25.05 11.85
CA SER A 30 -9.29 -24.76 10.92
C SER A 30 -9.76 -24.71 9.47
N GLY A 31 -10.67 -25.62 9.07
CA GLY A 31 -11.30 -25.62 7.75
C GLY A 31 -12.13 -24.36 7.49
N ILE A 32 -12.92 -23.93 8.48
CA ILE A 32 -13.72 -22.70 8.41
C ILE A 32 -12.81 -21.47 8.33
N ILE A 33 -11.74 -21.40 9.14
CA ILE A 33 -10.75 -20.31 9.09
C ILE A 33 -10.08 -20.25 7.72
N ASN A 34 -9.61 -21.38 7.18
CA ASN A 34 -8.99 -21.46 5.86
C ASN A 34 -9.97 -21.04 4.75
N PHE A 35 -11.24 -21.45 4.84
CA PHE A 35 -12.27 -21.05 3.91
C PHE A 35 -12.58 -19.55 3.97
N MET A 36 -12.65 -18.97 5.17
CA MET A 36 -12.81 -17.52 5.37
C MET A 36 -11.62 -16.75 4.79
N GLN A 37 -10.39 -17.16 5.11
CA GLN A 37 -9.17 -16.55 4.56
C GLN A 37 -9.13 -16.62 3.03
N TRP A 38 -9.50 -17.77 2.44
CA TRP A 38 -9.56 -17.93 1.00
C TRP A 38 -10.60 -17.01 0.35
N ASN A 39 -11.80 -16.90 0.93
CA ASN A 39 -12.85 -16.01 0.44
C ASN A 39 -12.45 -14.53 0.51
N VAL A 40 -11.85 -14.11 1.62
CA VAL A 40 -11.32 -12.75 1.80
C VAL A 40 -10.25 -12.48 0.76
N ARG A 41 -9.26 -13.37 0.61
CA ARG A 41 -8.18 -13.24 -0.38
C ARG A 41 -8.70 -13.19 -1.81
N ARG A 42 -9.73 -13.96 -2.15
CA ARG A 42 -10.34 -13.98 -3.49
C ARG A 42 -11.10 -12.69 -3.78
N ARG A 43 -11.89 -12.20 -2.82
CA ARG A 43 -12.61 -10.92 -2.95
C ARG A 43 -11.62 -9.77 -3.10
N LEU A 44 -10.64 -9.67 -2.20
CA LEU A 44 -9.62 -8.63 -2.23
C LEU A 44 -8.88 -8.62 -3.58
N ASN A 45 -8.43 -9.78 -4.06
CA ASN A 45 -7.76 -9.89 -5.36
C ASN A 45 -8.59 -9.41 -6.55
N ARG A 46 -9.91 -9.66 -6.53
CA ARG A 46 -10.82 -9.22 -7.59
C ARG A 46 -11.04 -7.72 -7.54
N HIS A 47 -11.25 -7.16 -6.34
CA HIS A 47 -11.43 -5.71 -6.17
C HIS A 47 -10.17 -4.93 -6.55
N LEU A 48 -8.99 -5.38 -6.12
CA LEU A 48 -7.72 -4.78 -6.54
C LEU A 48 -7.52 -4.84 -8.07
N GLY A 49 -7.87 -5.97 -8.70
CA GLY A 49 -7.79 -6.08 -10.16
C GLY A 49 -8.71 -5.11 -10.90
N LYS A 50 -9.95 -4.95 -10.43
CA LYS A 50 -10.88 -3.95 -10.98
C LYS A 50 -10.39 -2.53 -10.78
N LEU A 51 -9.79 -2.23 -9.63
CA LEU A 51 -9.26 -0.92 -9.33
C LEU A 51 -8.08 -0.57 -10.25
N ILE A 52 -7.13 -1.50 -10.45
CA ILE A 52 -6.05 -1.34 -11.43
C ILE A 52 -6.62 -1.03 -12.81
N GLN A 53 -7.58 -1.83 -13.27
CA GLN A 53 -8.21 -1.62 -14.58
C GLN A 53 -8.91 -0.26 -14.67
N GLY A 54 -9.57 0.20 -13.62
CA GLY A 54 -10.21 1.52 -13.58
C GLY A 54 -9.19 2.66 -13.66
N LEU A 55 -8.08 2.54 -12.92
CA LEU A 55 -7.00 3.54 -12.92
C LEU A 55 -6.26 3.59 -14.27
N GLU A 56 -5.99 2.43 -14.88
CA GLU A 56 -5.35 2.34 -16.19
C GLU A 56 -6.22 2.91 -17.31
N ASN A 57 -7.54 2.76 -17.20
CA ASN A 57 -8.52 3.30 -18.16
C ASN A 57 -9.00 4.71 -17.79
N THR A 58 -8.36 5.38 -16.84
CA THR A 58 -8.75 6.75 -16.47
C THR A 58 -8.55 7.67 -17.68
N ASP A 59 -9.63 8.31 -18.11
CA ASP A 59 -9.60 9.25 -19.24
C ASP A 59 -8.88 10.53 -18.84
N THR A 60 -7.58 10.58 -19.17
CA THR A 60 -6.72 11.73 -18.88
C THR A 60 -7.04 12.95 -19.75
N GLU A 61 -7.78 12.79 -20.85
CA GLU A 61 -8.20 13.94 -21.68
C GLU A 61 -9.17 14.83 -20.94
N SER A 62 -10.02 14.26 -20.09
CA SER A 62 -10.95 15.00 -19.23
C SER A 62 -10.23 16.02 -18.33
N PHE A 63 -9.00 15.74 -17.90
CA PHE A 63 -8.21 16.64 -17.06
C PHE A 63 -7.85 17.94 -17.77
N THR A 64 -7.68 17.91 -19.09
CA THR A 64 -7.35 19.12 -19.87
C THR A 64 -8.51 20.11 -19.99
N LYS A 65 -9.74 19.65 -19.73
CA LYS A 65 -10.97 20.44 -19.77
C LYS A 65 -11.42 20.90 -18.38
N ALA A 66 -10.78 20.41 -17.31
CA ALA A 66 -11.13 20.73 -15.94
C ALA A 66 -10.60 22.12 -15.52
N THR A 67 -11.29 22.75 -14.58
CA THR A 67 -10.83 24.02 -14.00
C THR A 67 -9.61 23.79 -13.09
N PRO A 68 -8.77 24.82 -12.85
CA PRO A 68 -7.64 24.71 -11.92
C PRO A 68 -8.04 24.24 -10.51
N GLU A 69 -9.19 24.69 -10.02
CA GLU A 69 -9.75 24.30 -8.71
C GLU A 69 -10.19 22.83 -8.70
N GLN A 70 -10.81 22.33 -9.78
CA GLN A 70 -11.15 20.92 -9.92
C GLN A 70 -9.90 20.04 -9.95
N LEU A 71 -8.85 20.47 -10.66
CA LEU A 71 -7.57 19.77 -10.71
C LEU A 71 -6.87 19.76 -9.33
N GLU A 72 -7.00 20.84 -8.57
CA GLU A 72 -6.47 20.94 -7.21
C GLU A 72 -7.17 20.00 -6.23
N ASN A 73 -8.51 19.99 -6.24
CA ASN A 73 -9.28 19.06 -5.42
C ASN A 73 -8.97 17.60 -5.79
N LEU A 74 -8.89 17.30 -7.09
CA LEU A 74 -8.55 15.96 -7.55
C LEU A 74 -7.11 15.55 -7.18
N LEU A 75 -6.15 16.48 -7.19
CA LEU A 75 -4.79 16.22 -6.68
C LEU A 75 -4.79 15.89 -5.18
N ILE A 76 -5.58 16.61 -4.38
CA ILE A 76 -5.73 16.33 -2.95
C ILE A 76 -6.31 14.92 -2.75
N ASP A 77 -7.36 14.57 -3.49
CA ASP A 77 -7.98 13.25 -3.40
C ASP A 77 -7.02 12.11 -3.80
N VAL A 78 -6.28 12.29 -4.89
CA VAL A 78 -5.26 11.33 -5.34
C VAL A 78 -4.16 11.17 -4.29
N ASN A 79 -3.69 12.26 -3.70
CA ASN A 79 -2.67 12.21 -2.65
C ASN A 79 -3.17 11.51 -1.39
N ASN A 80 -4.42 11.76 -0.99
CA ASN A 80 -5.06 11.06 0.12
C ASN A 80 -5.19 9.56 -0.17
N ALA A 81 -5.57 9.18 -1.40
CA ALA A 81 -5.66 7.78 -1.81
C ALA A 81 -4.29 7.08 -1.77
N ILE A 82 -3.23 7.73 -2.26
CA ILE A 82 -1.85 7.23 -2.18
C ILE A 82 -1.48 6.97 -0.71
N GLN A 83 -1.68 7.93 0.18
CA GLN A 83 -1.34 7.78 1.60
C GLN A 83 -2.10 6.61 2.26
N GLN A 84 -3.39 6.47 1.97
CA GLN A 84 -4.21 5.38 2.51
C GLN A 84 -3.73 4.01 2.02
N ILE A 85 -3.37 3.90 0.73
CA ILE A 85 -2.91 2.64 0.14
C ILE A 85 -1.51 2.27 0.62
N THR A 86 -0.62 3.26 0.78
CA THR A 86 0.71 3.03 1.38
C THR A 86 0.57 2.52 2.81
N LYS A 87 -0.27 3.15 3.63
CA LYS A 87 -0.53 2.69 5.00
C LYS A 87 -1.12 1.26 5.01
N LEU A 88 -2.01 0.97 4.07
CA LEU A 88 -2.58 -0.35 3.90
C LEU A 88 -1.51 -1.41 3.56
N ASP A 89 -0.55 -1.08 2.70
CA ASP A 89 0.58 -1.95 2.37
C ASP A 89 1.50 -2.21 3.58
N GLU A 90 1.76 -1.17 4.38
CA GLU A 90 2.53 -1.28 5.62
C GLU A 90 1.82 -2.18 6.63
N ASP A 91 0.51 -2.01 6.81
CA ASP A 91 -0.28 -2.82 7.73
C ASP A 91 -0.38 -4.28 7.26
N PHE A 92 -0.52 -4.52 5.95
CA PHE A 92 -0.43 -5.87 5.38
C PHE A 92 0.97 -6.48 5.46
N SER A 93 2.02 -5.66 5.53
CA SER A 93 3.40 -6.14 5.66
C SER A 93 3.73 -6.58 7.09
N LYS A 94 3.06 -5.99 8.10
CA LYS A 94 3.22 -6.33 9.53
C LYS A 94 2.53 -7.63 9.91
N VAL A 95 1.39 -7.93 9.29
CA VAL A 95 0.68 -9.18 9.51
C VAL A 95 1.11 -10.15 8.41
N ASP A 96 1.76 -11.27 8.75
CA ASP A 96 2.14 -12.34 7.81
C ASP A 96 0.92 -13.05 7.16
N TYR A 97 -0.25 -12.40 7.21
CA TYR A 97 -1.58 -12.84 6.78
C TYR A 97 -1.63 -13.22 5.29
N LEU A 98 -0.65 -12.76 4.52
CA LEU A 98 -0.50 -13.07 3.11
C LEU A 98 0.98 -13.30 2.88
N LYS A 99 1.38 -14.54 2.58
CA LYS A 99 2.66 -14.86 1.92
C LYS A 99 2.73 -14.16 0.54
N LYS A 100 3.01 -12.85 0.59
CA LYS A 100 4.00 -11.97 -0.06
C LYS A 100 4.37 -12.11 -1.54
N SER A 101 3.42 -12.29 -2.47
CA SER A 101 3.70 -11.83 -3.84
C SER A 101 2.51 -11.12 -4.49
N LYS A 102 1.43 -11.85 -4.75
CA LYS A 102 0.36 -11.36 -5.65
C LYS A 102 -0.46 -10.18 -5.13
N VAL A 103 -0.57 -9.97 -3.82
CA VAL A 103 -1.34 -8.85 -3.26
C VAL A 103 -0.48 -7.60 -3.20
N HIS A 104 0.75 -7.73 -2.70
CA HIS A 104 1.73 -6.64 -2.69
C HIS A 104 2.01 -6.13 -4.12
N GLU A 105 2.25 -7.03 -5.08
CA GLU A 105 2.44 -6.66 -6.49
C GLU A 105 1.25 -5.89 -7.08
N LYS A 106 0.03 -6.18 -6.62
CA LYS A 106 -1.16 -5.43 -7.04
C LYS A 106 -1.23 -4.07 -6.38
N ILE A 107 -0.87 -3.97 -5.10
CA ILE A 107 -0.80 -2.69 -4.40
C ILE A 107 0.25 -1.78 -5.05
N GLU A 108 1.43 -2.31 -5.40
CA GLU A 108 2.45 -1.57 -6.15
C GLU A 108 1.94 -1.07 -7.50
N LYS A 109 1.22 -1.92 -8.26
CA LYS A 109 0.59 -1.50 -9.54
C LYS A 109 -0.42 -0.38 -9.35
N ILE A 110 -1.22 -0.45 -8.29
CA ILE A 110 -2.19 0.59 -7.95
C ILE A 110 -1.48 1.91 -7.63
N LEU A 111 -0.45 1.87 -6.79
CA LEU A 111 0.35 3.04 -6.44
C LEU A 111 1.01 3.64 -7.69
N ALA A 112 1.61 2.82 -8.54
CA ALA A 112 2.20 3.27 -9.81
C ALA A 112 1.18 3.98 -10.71
N ALA A 113 -0.05 3.46 -10.80
CA ALA A 113 -1.11 4.09 -11.56
C ALA A 113 -1.55 5.43 -10.94
N PHE A 114 -1.67 5.52 -9.62
CA PHE A 114 -1.96 6.78 -8.93
C PHE A 114 -0.87 7.83 -9.14
N TYR A 115 0.41 7.47 -9.00
CA TYR A 115 1.54 8.38 -9.26
C TYR A 115 1.55 8.88 -10.71
N LYS A 116 1.16 8.03 -11.67
CA LYS A 116 1.00 8.44 -13.07
C LYS A 116 -0.10 9.49 -13.22
N ILE A 117 -1.26 9.27 -12.60
CA ILE A 117 -2.38 10.23 -12.60
C ILE A 117 -1.95 11.55 -11.93
N GLU A 118 -1.33 11.48 -10.75
CA GLU A 118 -0.80 12.63 -10.01
C GLU A 118 0.14 13.47 -10.88
N SER A 119 1.09 12.82 -11.56
CA SER A 119 2.03 13.49 -12.47
C SER A 119 1.32 14.22 -13.62
N ILE A 120 0.27 13.62 -14.19
CA ILE A 120 -0.52 14.24 -15.26
C ILE A 120 -1.32 15.43 -14.73
N LEU A 121 -1.93 15.30 -13.54
CA LEU A 121 -2.68 16.37 -12.91
C LEU A 121 -1.79 17.57 -12.58
N HIS A 122 -0.60 17.33 -12.01
CA HIS A 122 0.40 18.37 -11.81
C HIS A 122 0.74 19.05 -13.12
N LYS A 123 1.16 18.29 -14.14
CA LYS A 123 1.49 18.89 -15.45
C LYS A 123 0.34 19.73 -15.99
N THR A 124 -0.89 19.24 -15.93
CA THR A 124 -2.07 19.92 -16.47
C THR A 124 -2.43 21.19 -15.70
N LYS A 125 -2.41 21.14 -14.36
CA LYS A 125 -2.68 22.31 -13.50
C LYS A 125 -1.67 23.44 -13.76
N TYR A 126 -0.39 23.09 -13.88
CA TYR A 126 0.70 24.07 -14.01
C TYR A 126 1.03 24.46 -15.46
N LYS A 127 0.49 23.76 -16.48
CA LYS A 127 0.79 23.99 -17.91
C LYS A 127 0.42 25.40 -18.38
N ASN A 128 -0.67 25.94 -17.86
CA ASN A 128 -1.25 27.22 -18.31
C ASN A 128 -1.08 28.35 -17.30
N ILE A 129 -0.31 28.14 -16.23
CA ILE A 129 -0.03 29.22 -15.28
C ILE A 129 0.90 30.22 -15.99
N PRO A 130 0.58 31.52 -16.00
CA PRO A 130 1.45 32.53 -16.60
C PRO A 130 2.85 32.43 -15.97
N ILE A 131 3.85 32.21 -16.82
CA ILE A 131 5.24 32.23 -16.40
C ILE A 131 5.57 33.68 -16.07
N GLU A 132 5.51 34.03 -14.79
CA GLU A 132 6.03 35.30 -14.32
C GLU A 132 7.55 35.31 -14.55
N LYS A 133 8.00 36.19 -15.45
CA LYS A 133 9.43 36.40 -15.65
C LYS A 133 10.02 36.87 -14.32
N THR A 134 11.03 36.14 -13.84
CA THR A 134 11.78 36.52 -12.64
C THR A 134 12.24 37.97 -12.76
N SER A 135 12.02 38.76 -11.71
CA SER A 135 12.38 40.18 -11.69
C SER A 135 13.88 40.36 -12.05
N PRO A 136 14.22 41.34 -12.90
CA PRO A 136 15.61 41.63 -13.28
C PRO A 136 16.52 41.84 -12.07
N LYS A 137 16.01 42.42 -10.97
CA LYS A 137 16.76 42.61 -9.71
C LYS A 137 17.20 41.29 -9.08
N ILE A 138 16.35 40.27 -9.13
CA ILE A 138 16.65 38.94 -8.57
C ILE A 138 17.70 38.26 -9.43
N ILE A 139 17.56 38.33 -10.76
CA ILE A 139 18.53 37.79 -11.71
C ILE A 139 19.90 38.45 -11.53
N GLU A 140 19.95 39.77 -11.41
CA GLU A 140 21.19 40.50 -11.10
C GLU A 140 21.79 40.11 -9.75
N GLY A 141 20.96 39.95 -8.72
CA GLY A 141 21.39 39.51 -7.39
C GLY A 141 22.06 38.13 -7.44
N ILE A 142 21.41 37.16 -8.08
CA ILE A 142 21.93 35.79 -8.28
C ILE A 142 23.22 35.84 -9.10
N THR A 143 23.24 36.61 -10.18
CA THR A 143 24.41 36.75 -11.06
C THR A 143 25.60 37.32 -10.30
N LYS A 144 25.40 38.37 -9.50
CA LYS A 144 26.46 38.96 -8.64
C LYS A 144 26.96 37.96 -7.60
N MET A 145 26.06 37.22 -6.97
CA MET A 145 26.42 36.23 -5.95
C MET A 145 27.23 35.08 -6.56
N ASN A 146 26.79 34.54 -7.70
CA ASN A 146 27.51 33.51 -8.44
C ASN A 146 28.88 33.99 -8.91
N ARG A 147 28.97 35.23 -9.43
CA ARG A 147 30.25 35.82 -9.88
C ARG A 147 31.24 35.97 -8.73
N ARG A 148 30.78 36.37 -7.54
CA ARG A 148 31.60 36.50 -6.33
C ARG A 148 32.02 35.15 -5.75
N ASN A 149 31.17 34.14 -5.87
CA ASN A 149 31.51 32.78 -5.43
C ASN A 149 32.47 32.09 -6.41
N MET A 150 32.27 32.22 -7.73
CA MET A 150 33.24 31.78 -8.73
C MET A 150 34.58 32.49 -8.59
N SER A 151 34.60 33.80 -8.34
CA SER A 151 35.88 34.51 -8.17
C SER A 151 36.68 33.98 -6.98
N LYS A 152 36.01 33.56 -5.89
CA LYS A 152 36.65 32.92 -4.73
C LYS A 152 37.17 31.52 -5.03
N LEU A 153 36.48 30.77 -5.90
CA LEU A 153 36.89 29.42 -6.31
C LEU A 153 38.07 29.42 -7.27
N ILE A 154 38.21 30.48 -8.08
CA ILE A 154 39.29 30.62 -9.08
C ILE A 154 40.51 31.39 -8.51
N SER A 155 40.36 32.04 -7.35
CA SER A 155 41.44 32.75 -6.65
C SER A 155 42.28 31.85 -5.72
N PHE A 156 42.16 30.53 -5.85
CA PHE A 156 43.07 29.52 -5.28
C PHE A 156 43.96 28.97 -6.39
#